data_AF-A0A2K2VMJ9-F1
#
_entry.id   AF-A0A2K2VMJ9-F1
#
_cell.length_a   1.000
_cell.length_b   1.000
_cell.length_c   1.000
_cell.angle_alpha   90.00
_cell.angle_beta   90.00
_cell.angle_gamma   90.00
#
_symmetry.space_group_name_H-M   'P 1'
#
loop_
_entity.id
_entity.type
_entity.pdbx_description
1 polymer ?
#
loop_
_entity_poly.entity_id
_entity_poly.type
_entity_poly.pdbx_seq_one_letter_code
_entity_poly.pdbx_strand_id
1 'polypeptide(L)'
;MLTIKEISEKFNISKSTLYGWEKDRVEIFAYLQRADDKYEELRNLTIILEKYAKTITPVFEFKEIEFVLGLGLHIANVNSIENFHLLYSQAITNHIARRAAFVMPIYTKLEKLNLVERYIFANNYKEISGKLTKMKKEEHRGLIMHYFRAFLI
;
A
#
# COMPACT_ATOMS: atom_id res chain seq x y z
N MET A 1 -19.24 2.33 18.23
CA MET A 1 -18.98 3.40 19.23
C MET A 1 -18.63 2.83 20.58
N LEU A 2 -17.42 3.16 21.05
CA LEU A 2 -16.91 2.80 22.37
C LEU A 2 -17.66 3.51 23.49
N THR A 3 -17.92 2.77 24.56
CA THR A 3 -18.41 3.28 25.84
C THR A 3 -17.30 4.01 26.61
N ILE A 4 -17.67 4.84 27.60
CA ILE A 4 -16.71 5.52 28.48
C ILE A 4 -15.77 4.54 29.18
N LYS A 5 -16.25 3.34 29.53
CA LYS A 5 -15.43 2.29 30.12
C LYS A 5 -14.35 1.81 29.15
N GLU A 6 -14.73 1.50 27.92
CA GLU A 6 -13.81 1.02 26.90
C GLU A 6 -12.81 2.11 26.47
N ILE A 7 -13.25 3.37 26.36
CA ILE A 7 -12.35 4.51 26.10
C ILE A 7 -11.36 4.67 27.26
N SER A 8 -11.84 4.57 28.51
CA SER A 8 -11.02 4.71 29.71
C SER A 8 -9.92 3.65 29.77
N GLU A 9 -10.26 2.40 29.50
CA GLU A 9 -9.33 1.27 29.49
C GLU A 9 -8.35 1.36 28.31
N LYS A 10 -8.84 1.71 27.12
CA LYS A 10 -8.04 1.75 25.88
C LYS A 10 -7.04 2.90 25.83
N PHE A 11 -7.44 4.09 26.29
CA PHE A 11 -6.62 5.30 26.21
C PHE A 11 -5.99 5.70 27.54
N ASN A 12 -6.21 4.90 28.60
CA ASN A 12 -5.77 5.19 29.96
C ASN A 12 -6.21 6.58 30.44
N ILE A 13 -7.46 6.93 30.15
CA ILE A 13 -8.08 8.20 30.57
C ILE A 13 -9.04 7.90 31.70
N SER A 14 -9.05 8.71 32.76
CA SER A 14 -9.98 8.50 33.87
C SER A 14 -11.44 8.70 33.42
N LYS A 15 -12.36 7.90 33.96
CA LYS A 15 -13.79 8.00 33.63
C LYS A 15 -14.35 9.39 33.97
N SER A 16 -13.92 10.02 35.06
CA SER A 16 -14.35 11.36 35.46
C SER A 16 -13.93 12.42 34.43
N THR A 17 -12.72 12.32 33.88
CA THR A 17 -12.26 13.18 32.78
C THR A 17 -13.14 13.01 31.54
N LEU A 18 -13.49 11.76 31.18
CA LEU A 18 -14.33 11.48 30.02
C LEU A 18 -15.77 12.00 30.18
N TYR A 19 -16.36 11.87 31.37
CA TYR A 19 -17.67 12.48 31.66
C TYR A 19 -17.65 14.01 31.57
N GLY A 20 -16.55 14.66 31.92
CA GLY A 20 -16.39 16.10 31.70
C GLY A 20 -16.28 16.45 30.21
N TRP A 21 -15.51 15.66 29.45
CA TRP A 21 -15.31 15.90 28.02
C TRP A 21 -16.55 15.64 27.17
N GLU A 22 -17.48 14.81 27.63
CA GLU A 22 -18.79 14.62 27.00
C GLU A 22 -19.54 15.95 26.81
N LYS A 23 -19.34 16.93 27.70
CA LYS A 23 -20.00 18.24 27.65
C LYS A 23 -19.06 19.35 27.20
N ASP A 24 -17.83 19.35 27.72
CA ASP A 24 -16.91 20.48 27.56
C ASP A 24 -16.01 20.35 26.32
N ARG A 25 -15.88 19.14 25.77
CA ARG A 25 -15.01 18.81 24.62
C ARG A 25 -15.66 17.77 23.71
N VAL A 26 -16.90 18.06 23.30
CA VAL A 26 -17.80 17.14 22.58
C VAL A 26 -17.15 16.50 21.35
N GLU A 27 -16.38 17.25 20.56
CA GLU A 27 -15.73 16.74 19.34
C GLU A 27 -14.62 15.71 19.65
N ILE A 28 -13.83 15.94 20.70
CA ILE A 28 -12.79 15.00 21.16
C ILE A 28 -13.44 13.74 21.72
N PHE A 29 -14.51 13.90 22.49
CA PHE A 29 -15.27 12.78 23.03
C PHE A 29 -15.89 11.93 21.90
N ALA A 30 -16.52 12.55 20.90
CA ALA A 30 -17.08 11.86 19.74
C ALA A 30 -15.99 11.15 18.90
N TYR A 31 -14.79 11.73 18.80
CA TYR A 31 -13.65 11.08 18.16
C TYR A 31 -13.22 9.81 18.91
N LEU A 32 -13.07 9.90 20.24
CA LEU A 32 -12.71 8.76 21.09
C LEU A 32 -13.77 7.64 21.02
N GLN A 33 -15.06 8.00 20.97
CA GLN A 33 -16.14 7.03 20.79
C GLN A 33 -16.05 6.29 19.45
N ARG A 34 -15.51 6.88 18.39
CA ARG A 34 -15.38 6.26 17.06
C ARG A 34 -14.02 5.62 16.82
N ALA A 35 -13.14 5.61 17.82
CA ALA A 35 -11.75 5.21 17.65
C ALA A 35 -11.55 3.70 17.41
N ASP A 36 -12.57 2.86 17.57
CA ASP A 36 -12.52 1.43 17.23
C ASP A 36 -13.13 1.11 15.87
N ASP A 37 -14.22 1.79 15.53
CA ASP A 37 -15.03 1.49 14.34
C ASP A 37 -14.17 1.55 13.05
N LYS A 38 -13.28 2.55 12.94
CA LYS A 38 -12.36 2.66 11.80
C LYS A 38 -11.19 1.68 11.83
N TYR A 39 -10.74 1.25 13.01
CA TYR A 39 -9.59 0.36 13.13
C TYR A 39 -9.95 -1.06 12.74
N GLU A 40 -11.09 -1.57 13.20
CA GLU A 40 -11.58 -2.90 12.82
C GLU A 40 -11.94 -2.97 11.34
N GLU A 41 -12.53 -1.92 10.76
CA GLU A 41 -12.75 -1.84 9.30
C GLU A 41 -11.42 -1.92 8.52
N LEU A 42 -10.42 -1.12 8.90
CA LEU A 42 -9.10 -1.14 8.24
C LEU A 42 -8.39 -2.48 8.41
N ARG A 43 -8.50 -3.10 9.58
CA ARG A 43 -7.96 -4.43 9.86
C ARG A 43 -8.62 -5.49 8.98
N ASN A 44 -9.95 -5.48 8.90
CA ASN A 44 -10.69 -6.39 8.03
C ASN A 44 -10.33 -6.21 6.57
N LEU A 45 -10.23 -4.96 6.09
CA LEU A 45 -9.77 -4.66 4.73
C LEU A 45 -8.34 -5.18 4.48
N THR A 46 -7.43 -5.00 5.45
CA THR A 46 -6.05 -5.52 5.35
C THR A 46 -6.05 -7.04 5.21
N ILE A 47 -6.82 -7.75 6.05
CA ILE A 47 -6.95 -9.22 5.98
C ILE A 47 -7.54 -9.66 4.64
N ILE A 48 -8.55 -8.95 4.12
CA ILE A 48 -9.15 -9.24 2.81
C ILE A 48 -8.11 -9.08 1.71
N LEU A 49 -7.35 -7.98 1.71
CA LEU A 49 -6.29 -7.72 0.74
C LEU A 49 -5.17 -8.77 0.80
N GLU A 50 -4.76 -9.19 1.99
CA GLU A 50 -3.78 -10.27 2.16
C GLU A 50 -4.29 -11.62 1.64
N LYS A 51 -5.57 -11.93 1.86
CA LYS A 51 -6.20 -13.14 1.31
C LYS A 51 -6.28 -13.05 -0.21
N TYR A 52 -6.68 -11.90 -0.75
CA TYR A 52 -6.73 -11.65 -2.19
C TYR A 52 -5.35 -11.72 -2.84
N ALA A 53 -4.29 -11.23 -2.18
CA ALA A 53 -2.93 -11.31 -2.70
C ALA A 53 -2.50 -12.74 -3.01
N LYS A 54 -3.03 -13.75 -2.30
CA LYS A 54 -2.75 -15.17 -2.53
C LYS A 54 -3.45 -15.74 -3.76
N THR A 55 -4.45 -15.04 -4.32
CA THR A 55 -5.16 -15.46 -5.54
C THR A 55 -4.63 -14.79 -6.80
N ILE A 56 -3.70 -13.85 -6.67
CA ILE A 56 -3.06 -13.17 -7.80
C ILE A 56 -2.28 -14.21 -8.60
N THR A 57 -2.47 -14.20 -9.92
CA THR A 57 -1.67 -15.03 -10.82
C THR A 57 -0.32 -14.36 -11.03
N PRO A 58 0.81 -15.02 -10.68
CA PRO A 58 2.12 -14.42 -10.86
C PRO A 58 2.46 -14.30 -12.34
N VAL A 59 2.85 -13.10 -12.77
CA VAL A 59 3.14 -12.82 -14.19
C VAL A 59 4.46 -12.06 -14.40
N PHE A 60 5.08 -11.57 -13.34
CA PHE A 60 6.31 -10.78 -13.41
C PHE A 60 7.54 -11.61 -13.10
N GLU A 61 8.62 -11.35 -13.82
CA GLU A 61 9.94 -11.83 -13.43
C GLU A 61 10.58 -10.86 -12.43
N PHE A 62 11.51 -11.36 -11.61
CA PHE A 62 12.24 -10.54 -10.66
C PHE A 62 12.86 -9.29 -11.29
N LYS A 63 13.53 -9.45 -12.45
CA LYS A 63 14.20 -8.36 -13.17
C LYS A 63 13.23 -7.27 -13.64
N GLU A 64 11.97 -7.62 -13.88
CA GLU A 64 10.93 -6.67 -14.29
C GLU A 64 10.48 -5.81 -13.11
N ILE A 65 10.26 -6.43 -11.95
CA ILE A 65 9.93 -5.70 -10.71
C ILE A 65 11.09 -4.81 -10.29
N GLU A 66 12.32 -5.33 -10.30
CA GLU A 66 13.52 -4.55 -10.00
C GLU A 66 13.66 -3.34 -10.93
N PHE A 67 13.40 -3.51 -12.22
CA PHE A 67 13.40 -2.40 -13.18
C PHE A 67 12.33 -1.35 -12.84
N VAL A 68 11.09 -1.77 -12.58
CA VAL A 68 9.99 -0.85 -12.23
C VAL A 68 10.34 -0.03 -10.98
N LEU A 69 10.89 -0.67 -9.94
CA LEU A 69 11.34 -0.01 -8.71
C LEU A 69 12.46 1.01 -8.97
N GLY A 70 13.35 0.72 -9.93
CA GLY A 70 14.42 1.62 -10.34
C GLY A 70 13.96 2.89 -11.07
N LEU A 71 12.69 2.96 -11.52
CA LEU A 71 12.17 4.13 -12.24
C LEU A 71 11.79 5.30 -11.33
N GLY A 72 11.68 5.10 -10.01
CA GLY A 72 11.34 6.18 -9.08
C GLY A 72 9.97 6.82 -9.32
N LEU A 73 8.99 6.02 -9.76
CA LEU A 73 7.60 6.42 -9.98
C LEU A 73 6.98 7.07 -8.73
N HIS A 74 6.30 8.20 -8.93
CA HIS A 74 5.60 8.91 -7.86
C HIS A 74 4.10 8.55 -7.85
N ILE A 75 3.67 7.79 -6.84
CA ILE A 75 2.28 7.35 -6.69
C ILE A 75 1.58 8.19 -5.61
N ALA A 76 0.97 9.31 -5.98
CA ALA A 76 0.46 10.28 -5.00
C ALA A 76 -0.90 9.88 -4.40
N ASN A 77 -1.85 9.45 -5.24
CA ASN A 77 -3.25 9.27 -4.86
C ASN A 77 -3.90 8.07 -5.56
N VAL A 78 -5.20 7.87 -5.36
CA VAL A 78 -5.96 6.76 -5.96
C VAL A 78 -5.93 6.82 -7.49
N ASN A 79 -6.01 8.00 -8.10
CA ASN A 79 -5.92 8.15 -9.55
C ASN A 79 -4.55 7.68 -10.08
N SER A 80 -3.47 7.88 -9.32
CA SER A 80 -2.14 7.34 -9.65
C SER A 80 -2.10 5.81 -9.61
N ILE A 81 -2.86 5.18 -8.71
CA ILE A 81 -2.96 3.72 -8.60
C ILE A 81 -3.76 3.16 -9.77
N GLU A 82 -4.91 3.77 -10.07
CA GLU A 82 -5.73 3.40 -11.21
C GLU A 82 -4.93 3.53 -12.50
N ASN A 83 -4.19 4.63 -12.67
CA ASN A 83 -3.40 4.90 -13.88
C ASN A 83 -1.94 4.46 -13.77
N PHE A 84 -1.64 3.45 -12.95
CA PHE A 84 -0.25 3.04 -12.68
C PHE A 84 0.54 2.64 -13.95
N HIS A 85 -0.11 1.95 -14.88
CA HIS A 85 0.46 1.59 -16.19
C HIS A 85 0.81 2.82 -17.04
N LEU A 86 0.05 3.92 -16.94
CA LEU A 86 0.36 5.19 -17.62
C LEU A 86 1.55 5.88 -16.97
N LEU A 87 1.64 5.92 -15.64
CA LEU A 87 2.82 6.43 -14.93
C LEU A 87 4.08 5.68 -15.34
N TYR A 88 3.99 4.35 -15.45
CA TYR A 88 5.06 3.53 -15.98
C TYR A 88 5.42 3.93 -17.42
N SER A 89 4.44 4.06 -18.33
CA SER A 89 4.70 4.42 -19.73
C SER A 89 5.46 5.74 -19.88
N GLN A 90 5.11 6.75 -19.06
CA GLN A 90 5.78 8.04 -19.06
C GLN A 90 7.25 7.90 -18.63
N ALA A 91 7.51 7.11 -17.59
CA ALA A 91 8.85 6.90 -17.05
C ALA A 91 9.77 6.10 -17.98
N ILE A 92 9.23 5.23 -18.84
CA ILE A 92 10.05 4.40 -19.73
C ILE A 92 10.38 5.03 -21.08
N THR A 93 9.92 6.25 -21.38
CA THR A 93 10.08 6.89 -22.71
C THR A 93 11.53 6.81 -23.23
N ASN A 94 12.52 7.11 -22.38
CA ASN A 94 13.94 7.07 -22.76
C ASN A 94 14.51 5.64 -22.89
N HIS A 95 13.80 4.63 -22.42
CA HIS A 95 14.19 3.23 -22.49
C HIS A 95 13.63 2.51 -23.73
N ILE A 96 12.51 2.99 -24.30
CA ILE A 96 11.83 2.34 -25.43
C ILE A 96 12.78 2.13 -26.61
N ALA A 97 13.52 3.16 -27.01
CA ALA A 97 14.40 3.12 -28.18
C ALA A 97 15.48 2.01 -28.11
N ARG A 98 15.87 1.57 -26.91
CA ARG A 98 16.95 0.58 -26.70
C ARG A 98 16.49 -0.73 -26.08
N ARG A 99 15.32 -0.74 -25.44
CA ARG A 99 14.85 -1.86 -24.60
C ARG A 99 13.36 -2.16 -24.81
N ALA A 100 12.76 -1.77 -25.94
CA ALA A 100 11.33 -1.98 -26.23
C ALA A 100 10.86 -3.42 -25.91
N ALA A 101 11.60 -4.43 -26.37
CA ALA A 101 11.28 -5.85 -26.13
C ALA A 101 11.23 -6.24 -24.65
N PHE A 102 11.89 -5.48 -23.77
CA PHE A 102 11.87 -5.68 -22.32
C PHE A 102 10.82 -4.80 -21.62
N VAL A 103 10.69 -3.52 -21.99
CA VAL A 103 9.82 -2.58 -21.25
C VAL A 103 8.34 -2.64 -21.67
N MET A 104 8.05 -2.98 -22.94
CA MET A 104 6.66 -3.05 -23.43
C MET A 104 5.85 -4.20 -22.83
N PRO A 105 6.42 -5.42 -22.63
CA PRO A 105 5.72 -6.48 -21.93
C PRO A 105 5.35 -6.10 -20.49
N ILE A 106 6.21 -5.36 -19.78
CA ILE A 106 5.93 -4.89 -18.42
C ILE A 106 4.71 -3.96 -18.41
N TYR A 107 4.63 -3.01 -19.36
CA TYR A 107 3.43 -2.16 -19.51
C TYR A 107 2.16 -3.01 -19.65
N THR A 108 2.20 -4.01 -20.53
CA THR A 108 1.05 -4.89 -20.79
C THR A 108 0.64 -5.67 -19.54
N LYS A 109 1.62 -6.15 -18.75
CA LYS A 109 1.35 -6.85 -17.49
C LYS A 109 0.72 -5.90 -16.46
N LEU A 110 1.24 -4.67 -16.33
CA LEU A 110 0.70 -3.65 -15.42
C LEU A 110 -0.71 -3.20 -15.81
N GLU A 111 -0.98 -3.07 -17.11
CA GLU A 111 -2.31 -2.74 -17.63
C GLU A 111 -3.33 -3.84 -17.32
N LYS A 112 -2.93 -5.12 -17.39
CA LYS A 112 -3.81 -6.26 -17.08
C LYS A 112 -4.15 -6.41 -15.60
N LEU A 113 -3.39 -5.79 -14.70
CA LEU A 113 -3.72 -5.80 -13.27
C LEU A 113 -5.07 -5.12 -13.07
N ASN A 114 -5.98 -5.75 -12.33
CA ASN A 114 -7.21 -5.11 -11.92
C ASN A 114 -6.96 -4.08 -10.80
N LEU A 115 -7.99 -3.30 -10.43
CA LEU A 115 -7.84 -2.21 -9.46
C LEU A 115 -7.27 -2.66 -8.10
N VAL A 116 -7.68 -3.83 -7.60
CA VAL A 116 -7.20 -4.37 -6.32
C VAL A 116 -5.74 -4.81 -6.44
N GLU A 117 -5.38 -5.48 -7.53
CA GLU A 117 -4.00 -5.88 -7.80
C GLU A 117 -3.08 -4.66 -7.97
N ARG A 118 -3.53 -3.63 -8.71
CA ARG A 118 -2.83 -2.35 -8.84
C ARG A 118 -2.62 -1.69 -7.49
N TYR A 119 -3.63 -1.72 -6.62
CA TYR A 119 -3.50 -1.20 -5.25
C TYR A 119 -2.44 -1.95 -4.45
N ILE A 120 -2.49 -3.28 -4.43
CA ILE A 120 -1.50 -4.10 -3.70
C ILE A 120 -0.09 -3.85 -4.26
N PHE A 121 0.06 -3.86 -5.59
CA PHE A 121 1.33 -3.60 -6.26
C PHE A 121 1.89 -2.22 -5.90
N ALA A 122 1.06 -1.17 -6.01
CA ALA A 122 1.43 0.20 -5.70
C ALA A 122 1.77 0.40 -4.23
N ASN A 123 1.05 -0.26 -3.31
CA ASN A 123 1.34 -0.23 -1.89
C ASN A 123 2.72 -0.86 -1.59
N ASN A 124 2.98 -2.03 -2.16
CA ASN A 124 4.28 -2.71 -2.05
C ASN A 124 5.42 -1.87 -2.66
N TYR A 125 5.16 -1.21 -3.78
CA TYR A 125 6.09 -0.27 -4.41
C TYR A 125 6.46 0.87 -3.45
N LYS A 126 5.47 1.56 -2.87
CA LYS A 126 5.72 2.67 -1.93
C LYS A 126 6.54 2.23 -0.73
N GLU A 127 6.15 1.09 -0.14
CA GLU A 127 6.83 0.52 1.03
C GLU A 127 8.30 0.20 0.77
N ILE A 128 8.60 -0.40 -0.38
CA ILE A 128 9.95 -0.84 -0.69
C ILE A 128 10.83 0.30 -1.24
N SER A 129 10.30 1.21 -2.08
CA SER A 129 11.08 2.29 -2.67
C SER A 129 11.72 3.21 -1.62
N GLY A 130 11.04 3.44 -0.50
CA GLY A 130 11.60 4.19 0.64
C GLY A 130 12.72 3.44 1.39
N LYS A 131 12.76 2.11 1.31
CA LYS A 131 13.73 1.24 2.00
C LYS A 131 14.97 1.01 1.13
N LEU A 132 14.79 0.80 -0.18
CA LEU A 132 15.88 0.49 -1.12
C LEU A 132 16.91 1.62 -1.24
N THR A 133 16.50 2.87 -1.07
CA THR A 133 17.41 4.04 -1.08
C THR A 133 18.43 4.03 0.06
N LYS A 134 18.19 3.26 1.12
CA LYS A 134 19.02 3.21 2.33
C LYS A 134 19.83 1.91 2.48
N MET A 135 19.67 0.96 1.55
CA MET A 135 20.20 -0.40 1.67
C MET A 135 21.16 -0.76 0.54
N LYS A 136 22.08 -1.69 0.82
CA LYS A 136 23.01 -2.22 -0.18
C LYS A 136 22.27 -3.07 -1.21
N LYS A 137 22.76 -3.10 -2.45
CA LYS A 137 22.12 -3.81 -3.56
C LYS A 137 21.92 -5.30 -3.29
N GLU A 138 22.83 -5.93 -2.55
CA GLU A 138 22.72 -7.36 -2.24
C GLU A 138 21.48 -7.70 -1.39
N GLU A 139 20.96 -6.74 -0.62
CA GLU A 139 19.79 -6.91 0.25
C GLU A 139 18.46 -6.63 -0.48
N HIS A 140 18.51 -6.00 -1.66
CA HIS A 140 17.32 -5.63 -2.44
C HIS A 140 16.53 -6.86 -2.86
N ARG A 141 17.23 -7.95 -3.20
CA ARG A 141 16.62 -9.19 -3.68
C ARG A 141 15.66 -9.81 -2.66
N GLY A 142 16.09 -9.93 -1.39
CA GLY A 142 15.26 -10.51 -0.34
C GLY A 142 13.98 -9.71 -0.10
N LEU A 143 14.09 -8.37 -0.08
CA LEU A 143 12.96 -7.48 0.08
C LEU A 143 11.98 -7.54 -1.09
N ILE A 144 12.48 -7.51 -2.33
CA ILE A 144 11.64 -7.61 -3.52
C ILE A 144 10.90 -8.95 -3.52
N MET A 145 11.61 -10.06 -3.23
CA MET A 145 10.97 -11.38 -3.11
C MET A 145 9.91 -11.45 -2.02
N HIS A 146 10.12 -10.75 -0.89
CA HIS A 146 9.13 -10.70 0.19
C HIS A 146 7.88 -9.92 -0.20
N TYR A 147 8.04 -8.66 -0.64
CA TYR A 147 6.92 -7.76 -0.93
C TYR A 147 6.18 -8.12 -2.21
N PHE A 148 6.88 -8.55 -3.26
CA PHE A 148 6.28 -8.87 -4.55
C PHE A 148 6.04 -10.37 -4.76
N ARG A 149 6.11 -11.19 -3.70
CA ARG A 149 5.89 -12.65 -3.78
C ARG A 149 4.66 -13.05 -4.60
N ALA A 150 3.55 -12.32 -4.43
CA ALA A 150 2.29 -12.60 -5.12
C ALA A 150 2.33 -12.37 -6.64
N PHE A 151 3.27 -11.54 -7.11
CA PHE A 151 3.37 -11.12 -8.51
C PHE A 151 4.49 -11.84 -9.27
N LEU A 152 5.42 -12.48 -8.54
CA LEU A 152 6.65 -13.08 -9.08
C LEU A 152 6.43 -14.53 -9.52
N ILE A 153 6.80 -14.83 -10.77
CA ILE A 153 6.94 -16.21 -11.30
C ILE A 153 8.18 -16.87 -10.69
#